data_AF-A0A1H2WLR5-F1
#
_entry.id   AF-A0A1H2WLR5-F1
#
_cell.length_a   1.000
_cell.length_b   1.000
_cell.length_c   1.000
_cell.angle_alpha   90.00
_cell.angle_beta   90.00
_cell.angle_gamma   90.00
#
_symmetry.space_group_name_H-M   'P 1'
#
loop_
_entity.id
_entity.type
_entity.pdbx_description
1 polymer ?
#
loop_
_entity_poly.entity_id
_entity_poly.type
_entity_poly.pdbx_seq_one_letter_code
_entity_poly.pdbx_strand_id
1 'polypeptide(L)'
;MSNNNVYVGKVIAVSKQRAKVKIEQRPGEQRPKMLDCWNACEAKRGTRVIVGKQSLDEKKAQMIVYGIPVLTAVAGAAFGRALAHFFSAPVWQVVVLSTLVWLALGLVYARNFKKSVRTKVEQWTITGYFSNGEIYDAKGKKVEV
;
A
#
# COMPACT_ATOMS: atom_id res chain seq x y z
N MET A 1 15.06 -23.33 7.81
CA MET A 1 13.69 -22.78 7.95
C MET A 1 13.18 -22.43 6.56
N SER A 2 12.19 -23.18 6.05
CA SER A 2 11.64 -23.00 4.70
C SER A 2 10.91 -21.66 4.56
N ASN A 3 11.26 -20.88 3.54
CA ASN A 3 10.60 -19.63 3.17
C ASN A 3 9.17 -19.92 2.65
N ASN A 4 8.21 -20.17 3.55
CA ASN A 4 6.82 -20.53 3.22
C ASN A 4 5.97 -19.38 2.63
N ASN A 5 6.56 -18.23 2.31
CA ASN A 5 5.84 -17.02 1.90
C ASN A 5 6.18 -16.54 0.47
N VAL A 6 6.96 -17.31 -0.28
CA VAL A 6 7.33 -16.99 -1.66
C VAL A 6 6.97 -18.15 -2.58
N TYR A 7 6.20 -17.87 -3.62
CA TYR A 7 5.83 -18.85 -4.62
C TYR A 7 6.23 -18.40 -6.03
N VAL A 8 6.42 -19.36 -6.92
CA VAL A 8 6.60 -19.12 -8.35
C VAL A 8 5.33 -19.50 -9.08
N GLY A 9 4.90 -18.66 -10.02
CA GLY A 9 3.68 -18.89 -10.78
C GLY A 9 3.66 -18.19 -12.13
N LYS A 10 2.57 -18.36 -12.87
CA LYS A 10 2.33 -17.75 -14.18
C LYS A 10 1.12 -16.83 -14.12
N VAL A 11 1.27 -15.61 -14.65
CA VAL A 11 0.16 -14.65 -14.73
C VAL A 11 -0.87 -15.15 -15.74
N ILE A 12 -2.12 -15.34 -15.30
CA ILE A 12 -3.24 -15.77 -16.17
C ILE A 12 -4.04 -14.58 -16.67
N ALA A 13 -4.24 -13.58 -15.83
CA ALA A 13 -5.03 -12.40 -16.15
C ALA A 13 -4.51 -11.19 -15.38
N VAL A 14 -4.59 -10.02 -16.00
CA VAL A 14 -4.25 -8.73 -15.39
C VAL A 14 -5.50 -7.86 -15.43
N SER A 15 -5.84 -7.25 -14.29
CA SER A 15 -6.93 -6.30 -14.15
C SER A 15 -6.42 -5.07 -13.40
N LYS A 16 -6.22 -3.98 -14.13
CA LYS A 16 -5.60 -2.75 -13.60
C LYS A 16 -4.27 -3.08 -12.89
N GLN A 17 -4.14 -2.77 -11.61
CA GLN A 17 -2.94 -3.02 -10.79
C GLN A 17 -2.95 -4.38 -10.07
N ARG A 18 -3.84 -5.30 -10.46
CA ARG A 18 -3.89 -6.66 -9.93
C ARG A 18 -3.67 -7.71 -11.01
N ALA A 19 -3.07 -8.82 -10.64
CA ALA A 19 -2.83 -9.95 -11.50
C ALA A 19 -3.24 -11.26 -10.81
N LYS A 20 -4.01 -12.09 -11.52
CA LYS A 20 -4.28 -13.47 -11.10
C LYS A 20 -3.12 -14.35 -11.52
N VAL A 21 -2.46 -14.96 -10.54
CA VAL A 21 -1.28 -15.81 -10.74
C VAL A 21 -1.62 -17.26 -10.42
N LYS A 22 -1.37 -18.17 -11.36
CA LYS A 22 -1.42 -19.63 -11.12
C LYS A 22 -0.11 -20.06 -10.50
N ILE A 23 -0.15 -20.67 -9.34
CA ILE A 23 1.06 -21.13 -8.65
C ILE A 23 1.47 -22.51 -9.17
N GLU A 24 2.78 -22.69 -9.36
CA GLU A 24 3.35 -23.99 -9.70
C GLU A 24 3.22 -24.95 -8.51
N GLN A 25 2.49 -26.04 -8.75
CA GLN A 25 2.28 -27.11 -7.77
C GLN A 25 3.53 -28.00 -7.74
N ARG A 26 4.00 -28.35 -6.55
CA ARG A 26 5.05 -29.36 -6.36
C ARG A 26 4.43 -30.62 -5.72
N PRO A 27 4.83 -31.83 -6.16
CA PRO A 27 4.33 -33.07 -5.56
C PRO A 27 4.61 -33.08 -4.05
N GLY A 28 3.58 -33.32 -3.23
CA GLY A 28 3.71 -33.42 -1.77
C GLY A 28 3.58 -32.10 -0.98
N GLU A 29 3.36 -30.95 -1.64
CA GLU A 29 3.26 -29.64 -0.95
C GLU A 29 1.90 -28.97 -1.19
N GLN A 30 1.19 -28.60 -0.12
CA GLN A 30 -0.11 -27.94 -0.21
C GLN A 30 0.06 -26.45 -0.53
N ARG A 31 0.02 -26.09 -1.81
CA ARG A 31 0.16 -24.71 -2.30
C ARG A 31 -1.15 -24.16 -2.86
N PRO A 32 -1.46 -22.86 -2.64
CA PRO A 32 -2.67 -22.25 -3.20
C PRO A 32 -2.64 -22.32 -4.74
N LYS A 33 -3.72 -22.80 -5.38
CA LYS A 33 -3.76 -22.97 -6.85
C LYS A 33 -3.70 -21.64 -7.61
N MET A 34 -4.34 -20.61 -7.05
CA MET A 34 -4.41 -19.27 -7.61
C MET A 34 -4.27 -18.24 -6.49
N LEU A 35 -3.57 -17.15 -6.80
CA LEU A 35 -3.46 -15.98 -5.93
C LEU A 35 -3.84 -14.73 -6.71
N ASP A 36 -4.54 -13.81 -6.04
CA ASP A 36 -4.75 -12.45 -6.54
C ASP A 36 -3.64 -11.57 -5.96
N CYS A 37 -2.73 -11.15 -6.83
CA CYS A 37 -1.51 -10.46 -6.45
C CYS A 37 -1.54 -9.01 -6.93
N TRP A 38 -0.93 -8.12 -6.16
CA TRP A 38 -0.59 -6.78 -6.62
C TRP A 38 0.49 -6.83 -7.69
N ASN A 39 0.24 -6.19 -8.82
CA ASN A 39 1.13 -6.19 -9.98
C ASN A 39 1.87 -4.85 -10.09
N ALA A 40 2.81 -4.61 -9.18
CA ALA A 40 3.61 -3.38 -9.18
C ALA A 40 4.57 -3.27 -10.38
N CYS A 41 5.01 -4.41 -10.93
CA CYS A 41 5.97 -4.47 -12.03
C CYS A 41 5.32 -4.63 -13.41
N GLU A 42 4.00 -4.42 -13.50
CA GLU A 42 3.23 -4.50 -14.76
C GLU A 42 3.45 -5.79 -15.57
N ALA A 43 3.65 -6.92 -14.88
CA ALA A 43 3.87 -8.21 -15.52
C ALA A 43 2.67 -8.56 -16.43
N LYS A 44 2.96 -8.94 -17.67
CA LYS A 44 1.94 -9.28 -18.69
C LYS A 44 1.40 -10.69 -18.50
N ARG A 45 0.26 -10.96 -19.14
CA ARG A 45 -0.31 -12.31 -19.19
C ARG A 45 0.72 -13.28 -19.81
N GLY A 46 0.89 -14.43 -19.17
CA GLY A 46 1.85 -15.45 -19.59
C GLY A 46 3.24 -15.30 -18.97
N THR A 47 3.57 -14.18 -18.35
CA THR A 47 4.85 -13.99 -17.66
C THR A 47 4.93 -14.89 -16.43
N ARG A 48 6.08 -15.54 -16.24
CA ARG A 48 6.41 -16.27 -15.02
C ARG A 48 6.89 -15.27 -13.96
N VAL A 49 6.35 -15.35 -12.76
CA VAL A 49 6.53 -14.35 -11.71
C VAL A 49 6.80 -15.01 -10.36
N ILE A 50 7.53 -14.29 -9.51
CA ILE A 50 7.74 -14.60 -8.11
C ILE A 50 6.74 -13.77 -7.32
N VAL A 51 5.93 -14.42 -6.49
CA VAL A 51 4.95 -13.77 -5.63
C VAL A 51 5.34 -13.97 -4.19
N GLY A 52 5.36 -12.88 -3.43
CA GLY A 52 5.66 -12.88 -2.01
C GLY A 52 4.51 -12.26 -1.21
N LYS A 53 4.32 -12.70 0.03
CA LYS A 53 3.54 -11.91 0.98
C LYS A 53 4.33 -10.69 1.38
N GLN A 54 3.75 -9.52 1.16
CA GLN A 54 4.25 -8.27 1.69
C GLN A 54 3.33 -7.82 2.82
N SER A 55 3.87 -7.73 4.03
CA SER A 55 3.20 -7.08 5.15
C SER A 55 3.53 -5.59 5.13
N LEU A 56 2.56 -4.77 5.54
CA LEU A 56 2.83 -3.38 5.85
C LEU A 56 3.56 -3.33 7.19
N ASP A 57 4.67 -2.59 7.27
CA ASP A 57 5.39 -2.36 8.52
C ASP A 57 4.46 -1.68 9.54
N GLU A 58 4.19 -2.36 10.65
CA GLU A 58 3.29 -1.89 11.71
C GLU A 58 3.70 -0.53 12.26
N LYS A 59 5.01 -0.27 12.38
CA LYS A 59 5.53 1.00 12.88
C LYS A 59 5.21 2.14 11.91
N LYS A 60 5.38 1.91 10.61
CA LYS A 60 5.01 2.88 9.57
C LYS A 60 3.50 3.10 9.53
N ALA A 61 2.72 2.03 9.65
CA ALA A 61 1.27 2.14 9.69
C ALA A 61 0.79 2.96 10.90
N GLN A 62 1.35 2.72 12.10
CA GLN A 62 1.06 3.50 13.30
C GLN A 62 1.46 4.95 13.12
N MET A 63 2.65 5.23 12.57
CA MET A 63 3.10 6.58 12.29
C MET A 63 2.12 7.34 11.38
N ILE A 64 1.55 6.68 10.37
CA ILE A 64 0.54 7.30 9.49
C ILE A 64 -0.76 7.57 10.26
N VAL A 65 -1.23 6.60 11.04
CA VAL A 65 -2.48 6.72 11.82
C VAL A 65 -2.42 7.89 12.81
N TYR A 66 -1.28 8.11 13.46
CA TYR A 66 -1.10 9.20 14.42
C TYR A 66 -0.63 10.51 13.76
N GLY A 67 0.17 10.42 12.70
CA GLY A 67 0.73 11.58 12.02
C GLY A 67 -0.30 12.40 11.26
N ILE A 68 -1.29 11.75 10.62
CA ILE A 68 -2.30 12.46 9.83
C ILE A 68 -3.16 13.42 10.67
N PRO A 69 -3.71 13.04 11.83
CA PRO A 69 -4.43 13.98 12.70
C PRO A 69 -3.58 15.17 13.14
N VAL A 70 -2.30 14.95 13.46
CA VAL A 70 -1.38 16.02 13.87
C VAL A 70 -1.11 16.98 12.72
N LEU A 71 -0.75 16.45 11.54
CA LEU A 71 -0.45 17.26 10.36
C LEU A 71 -1.68 18.06 9.89
N THR A 72 -2.87 17.44 9.93
CA THR A 72 -4.11 18.13 9.56
C THR A 72 -4.49 19.22 10.56
N ALA A 73 -4.28 19.02 11.86
CA ALA A 73 -4.48 20.10 12.84
C ALA A 73 -3.55 21.29 12.57
N VAL A 74 -2.27 21.05 12.29
CA VAL A 74 -1.30 22.11 11.95
C VAL A 74 -1.70 22.82 10.66
N ALA A 75 -2.10 22.06 9.63
CA ALA A 75 -2.59 22.61 8.37
C ALA A 75 -3.84 23.48 8.58
N GLY A 76 -4.78 23.02 9.40
CA GLY A 76 -5.99 23.77 9.74
C GLY A 76 -5.69 25.06 10.49
N ALA A 77 -4.74 25.06 11.42
CA ALA A 77 -4.32 26.27 12.12
C ALA A 77 -3.67 27.29 11.18
N ALA A 78 -2.76 26.84 10.31
CA ALA A 78 -2.12 27.68 9.31
C ALA A 78 -3.13 28.26 8.32
N PHE A 79 -4.03 27.42 7.80
CA PHE A 79 -5.10 27.84 6.88
C PHE A 79 -6.06 28.82 7.53
N GLY A 80 -6.49 28.56 8.77
CA GLY A 80 -7.38 29.45 9.51
C GLY A 80 -6.73 30.81 9.80
N ARG A 81 -5.42 30.85 10.07
CA ARG A 81 -4.69 32.10 10.25
C ARG A 81 -4.63 32.91 8.95
N ALA A 82 -4.41 32.26 7.81
CA ALA A 82 -4.43 32.91 6.50
C ALA A 82 -5.82 33.48 6.18
N LEU A 83 -6.89 32.72 6.43
CA LEU A 83 -8.27 33.19 6.26
C LEU A 83 -8.61 34.37 7.17
N ALA A 84 -8.22 34.32 8.44
CA ALA A 84 -8.47 35.41 9.37
C ALA A 84 -7.83 36.72 8.89
N HIS A 85 -6.59 36.64 8.39
CA HIS A 85 -5.90 37.79 7.82
C HIS A 85 -6.59 38.31 6.55
N PHE A 86 -6.96 37.41 5.63
CA PHE A 86 -7.61 37.78 4.37
C PHE A 86 -8.96 38.48 4.59
N PHE A 87 -9.78 38.00 5.53
CA PHE A 87 -11.10 38.54 5.81
C PHE A 87 -11.14 39.57 6.95
N SER A 88 -9.98 39.90 7.55
CA SER A 88 -9.90 40.75 8.76
C SER A 88 -10.84 40.28 9.90
N ALA A 89 -10.97 38.96 10.03
CA ALA A 89 -11.86 38.31 10.98
C ALA A 89 -11.15 38.01 12.32
N PRO A 90 -11.89 37.75 13.42
CA PRO A 90 -11.31 37.39 14.70
C PRO A 90 -10.42 36.14 14.60
N VAL A 91 -9.10 36.33 14.71
CA VAL A 91 -8.08 35.30 14.42
C VAL A 91 -8.33 34.01 15.18
N TRP A 92 -8.61 34.11 16.49
CA TRP A 92 -8.77 32.94 17.33
C TRP A 92 -9.98 32.08 16.90
N GLN A 93 -11.11 32.69 16.51
CA GLN A 93 -12.32 31.97 16.12
C GLN A 93 -12.10 31.21 14.81
N VAL A 94 -11.53 31.89 13.80
CA VAL A 94 -11.30 31.31 12.48
C VAL A 94 -10.24 30.22 12.54
N VAL A 95 -9.17 30.41 13.33
CA VAL A 95 -8.13 29.39 13.54
C VAL A 95 -8.71 28.16 14.22
N VAL A 96 -9.49 28.32 15.30
CA VAL A 96 -10.10 27.18 16.02
C VAL A 96 -11.06 26.43 15.11
N LEU A 97 -11.98 27.13 14.44
CA LEU A 97 -12.96 26.51 13.55
C LEU A 97 -12.28 25.74 12.41
N SER A 98 -11.30 26.37 11.75
CA SER A 98 -10.53 25.73 10.68
C SER A 98 -9.77 24.50 11.17
N THR A 99 -9.12 24.61 12.34
CA THR A 99 -8.39 23.48 12.94
C THR A 99 -9.31 22.30 13.22
N LEU A 100 -10.51 22.54 13.76
CA LEU A 100 -11.49 21.50 14.04
C LEU A 100 -11.99 20.81 12.77
N VAL A 101 -12.26 21.57 11.70
CA VAL A 101 -12.68 21.02 10.40
C VAL A 101 -11.58 20.13 9.82
N TRP A 102 -10.34 20.61 9.78
CA TRP A 102 -9.22 19.84 9.25
C TRP A 102 -8.90 18.61 10.12
N LEU A 103 -8.95 18.74 11.43
CA LEU A 103 -8.76 17.61 12.35
C LEU A 103 -9.83 16.55 12.15
N ALA A 104 -11.11 16.94 11.96
CA ALA A 104 -12.19 16.00 11.67
C ALA A 104 -11.92 15.22 10.37
N LEU A 105 -11.49 15.90 9.31
CA LEU A 105 -11.08 15.26 8.04
C LEU A 105 -9.90 14.29 8.26
N GLY A 106 -8.87 14.72 8.99
CA GLY A 106 -7.71 13.90 9.32
C GLY A 106 -8.07 12.65 10.11
N LEU A 107 -8.96 12.77 11.10
CA LEU A 107 -9.45 11.65 11.90
C LEU A 107 -10.27 10.66 11.06
N VAL A 108 -11.14 11.15 10.18
CA VAL A 108 -11.92 10.30 9.26
C VAL A 108 -10.97 9.51 8.34
N TYR A 109 -9.98 10.18 7.76
CA TYR A 109 -8.99 9.53 6.92
C TYR A 109 -8.17 8.48 7.71
N ALA A 110 -7.63 8.86 8.87
CA ALA A 110 -6.84 7.96 9.70
C ALA A 110 -7.63 6.71 10.14
N ARG A 111 -8.92 6.85 10.45
CA ARG A 111 -9.82 5.72 10.76
C ARG A 111 -9.98 4.78 9.57
N ASN A 112 -10.23 5.31 8.38
CA ASN A 112 -10.38 4.52 7.15
C ASN A 112 -9.07 3.81 6.75
N PHE A 113 -7.94 4.49 6.93
CA PHE A 113 -6.62 3.90 6.73
C PHE A 113 -6.36 2.77 7.73
N LYS A 114 -6.59 2.99 9.03
CA LYS A 114 -6.44 1.96 10.08
C LYS A 114 -7.29 0.73 9.78
N LYS A 115 -8.55 0.92 9.34
CA LYS A 115 -9.44 -0.17 8.92
C LYS A 115 -8.84 -0.93 7.73
N SER A 116 -8.38 -0.21 6.71
CA SER A 116 -7.80 -0.80 5.50
C SER A 116 -6.55 -1.61 5.77
N VAL A 117 -5.66 -1.11 6.64
CA VAL A 117 -4.45 -1.84 7.06
C VAL A 117 -4.81 -3.10 7.84
N ARG A 118 -5.75 -3.01 8.78
CA ARG A 118 -6.19 -4.18 9.58
C ARG A 118 -6.86 -5.25 8.72
N THR A 119 -7.52 -4.89 7.63
CA THR A 119 -8.13 -5.85 6.69
C THR A 119 -7.11 -6.43 5.69
N LYS A 120 -5.98 -5.74 5.43
CA LYS A 120 -4.96 -6.13 4.45
C LYS A 120 -3.59 -6.35 5.10
N VAL A 121 -3.55 -7.08 6.22
CA VAL A 121 -2.31 -7.33 6.99
C VAL A 121 -1.26 -8.05 6.15
N GLU A 122 -1.70 -8.89 5.21
CA GLU A 122 -0.84 -9.60 4.28
C GLU A 122 -1.40 -9.46 2.86
N GLN A 123 -0.68 -8.76 1.99
CA GLN A 123 -1.04 -8.64 0.58
C GLN A 123 -0.02 -9.42 -0.26
N TRP A 124 -0.51 -10.30 -1.12
CA TRP A 124 0.33 -10.96 -2.11
C TRP A 124 0.74 -9.93 -3.15
N THR A 125 2.04 -9.82 -3.40
CA THR A 125 2.61 -8.89 -4.36
C THR A 125 3.56 -9.65 -5.27
N ILE A 126 3.59 -9.29 -6.54
CA ILE A 126 4.62 -9.76 -7.45
C ILE A 126 5.93 -9.06 -7.07
N THR A 127 6.87 -9.83 -6.52
CA THR A 127 8.18 -9.34 -6.08
C THR A 127 9.24 -9.49 -7.15
N GLY A 128 8.97 -10.24 -8.22
CA GLY A 128 9.88 -10.35 -9.34
C GLY A 128 9.24 -11.05 -10.54
N TYR A 129 9.88 -10.92 -11.70
CA TYR A 129 9.42 -11.53 -12.94
C TYR A 129 10.60 -12.11 -13.72
N PHE A 130 10.33 -13.19 -14.45
CA PHE A 130 11.30 -13.80 -15.36
C PHE A 130 11.14 -13.18 -16.75
N SER A 131 12.25 -12.73 -17.32
CA SER A 131 12.30 -12.22 -18.69
C SER A 131 13.61 -12.64 -19.33
N ASN A 132 13.58 -13.15 -20.57
CA ASN A 132 14.77 -13.53 -21.34
C ASN A 132 15.76 -14.47 -20.62
N GLY A 133 15.26 -15.39 -19.79
CA GLY A 133 16.10 -16.33 -19.02
C GLY A 133 16.69 -15.75 -17.74
N GLU A 134 16.47 -14.47 -17.45
CA GLU A 134 16.96 -13.79 -16.25
C GLU A 134 15.81 -13.45 -15.29
N ILE A 135 16.15 -13.24 -14.02
CA ILE A 135 15.21 -12.84 -12.96
C ILE A 135 15.38 -11.34 -12.71
N TYR A 136 14.26 -10.63 -12.70
CA TYR A 136 14.21 -9.21 -12.37
C TYR A 136 13.37 -9.03 -11.10
N ASP A 137 13.83 -8.15 -10.21
CA ASP A 137 13.03 -7.67 -9.07
C ASP A 137 11.87 -6.79 -9.58
N ALA A 138 10.88 -6.52 -8.73
CA ALA A 138 9.76 -5.64 -9.02
C ALA A 138 10.18 -4.23 -9.50
N LYS A 139 11.42 -3.81 -9.23
CA LYS A 139 12.01 -2.55 -9.71
C LYS A 139 12.71 -2.66 -11.08
N GLY A 140 12.65 -3.81 -11.74
CA GLY A 140 13.30 -4.07 -13.03
C GLY A 140 14.81 -4.24 -12.94
N LYS A 141 15.38 -4.36 -11.73
CA LYS A 141 16.80 -4.66 -11.54
C LYS A 141 17.03 -6.16 -11.66
N LYS A 142 18.02 -6.57 -12.46
CA LYS A 142 18.45 -7.96 -12.56
C LYS A 142 18.89 -8.45 -11.17
N VAL A 143 18.38 -9.61 -10.78
CA VAL A 143 18.75 -10.32 -9.55
C VAL A 143 19.63 -11.48 -9.99
N GLU A 144 20.90 -11.44 -9.59
CA GLU A 144 21.78 -12.62 -9.67
C GLU A 144 21.37 -13.56 -8.53
N VAL A 145 21.06 -14.81 -8.88
CA VAL A 145 20.66 -15.88 -7.95
C VAL A 145 21.77 -16.89 -7.87
#